data_AF-A0A0H2YV20-F1
#
_entry.id   AF-A0A0H2YV20-F1
#
_cell.length_a   1.000
_cell.length_b   1.000
_cell.length_c   1.000
_cell.angle_alpha   90.00
_cell.angle_beta   90.00
_cell.angle_gamma   90.00
#
_symmetry.space_group_name_H-M   'P 1'
#
loop_
_entity.id
_entity.type
_entity.pdbx_description
1 polymer ?
#
loop_
_entity_poly.entity_id
_entity_poly.type
_entity_poly.pdbx_seq_one_letter_code
_entity_poly.pdbx_strand_id
1 'polypeptide(L)' 'MKKNYKTFIHESAEDLDFIIFSAGKIGHQIKMNPKDLVSVVEGKFAFLIK' A
#
# COMPACT_ATOMS: atom_id res chain seq x y z
N MET A 1 9.46 -6.89 -5.64
CA MET A 1 8.56 -7.43 -6.68
C MET A 1 9.39 -7.87 -7.88
N LYS A 2 8.95 -8.83 -8.72
CA LYS A 2 9.70 -9.20 -9.94
C LYS A 2 9.76 -8.08 -10.98
N LYS A 3 8.83 -7.12 -10.94
CA LYS A 3 8.79 -5.90 -11.76
C LYS A 3 8.34 -4.74 -10.88
N ASN A 4 8.99 -3.59 -11.01
CA ASN A 4 8.61 -2.36 -10.31
C ASN A 4 7.59 -1.61 -11.16
N TYR A 5 6.32 -1.69 -10.75
CA TYR A 5 5.24 -0.90 -11.35
C TYR A 5 5.05 0.38 -10.54
N LYS A 6 4.60 1.45 -11.21
CA LYS A 6 4.16 2.65 -10.49
C LYS A 6 2.96 2.29 -9.62
N THR A 7 3.11 2.44 -8.31
CA THR A 7 2.05 2.15 -7.35
C THR A 7 1.52 3.45 -6.75
N PHE A 8 0.20 3.59 -6.80
CA PHE A 8 -0.51 4.71 -6.17
C PHE A 8 -1.40 4.16 -5.07
N ILE A 9 -1.36 4.80 -3.92
CA ILE A 9 -2.17 4.45 -2.75
C ILE A 9 -3.14 5.61 -2.51
N HIS A 10 -4.37 5.32 -2.10
CA HIS A 10 -5.34 6.36 -1.80
C HIS A 10 -4.87 7.22 -0.62
N GLU A 11 -5.02 8.54 -0.73
CA GLU A 11 -4.58 9.50 0.30
C GLU A 11 -5.21 9.26 1.67
N SER A 12 -6.44 8.71 1.74
CA SER A 12 -7.08 8.37 3.02
C SER A 12 -6.32 7.32 3.83
N ALA A 13 -5.38 6.60 3.21
CA ALA A 13 -4.53 5.65 3.92
C ALA A 13 -3.41 6.33 4.69
N GLU A 14 -3.03 7.57 4.37
CA GLU A 14 -1.92 8.27 5.00
C GLU A 14 -2.15 8.53 6.51
N ASP A 15 -3.40 8.75 6.88
CA ASP A 15 -3.84 9.03 8.26
C ASP A 15 -4.05 7.77 9.13
N LEU A 16 -3.86 6.58 8.57
CA LEU A 16 -4.05 5.32 9.29
C LEU A 16 -2.73 4.84 9.91
N ASP A 17 -2.81 4.34 11.14
CA ASP A 17 -1.65 3.72 11.80
C ASP A 17 -1.18 2.47 11.04
N PHE A 18 -2.13 1.66 10.55
CA PHE A 18 -1.88 0.43 9.81
C PHE A 18 -2.96 0.16 8.77
N ILE A 19 -2.57 -0.40 7.64
CA ILE A 19 -3.47 -0.98 6.64
C ILE A 19 -3.23 -2.48 6.51
N ILE A 20 -4.26 -3.18 6.05
CA ILE A 20 -4.21 -4.61 5.77
C ILE A 20 -4.44 -4.83 4.28
N PHE A 21 -3.52 -5.54 3.62
CA PHE A 21 -3.61 -5.85 2.19
C PHE A 21 -3.19 -7.29 1.89
N SER A 22 -3.49 -7.76 0.69
CA SER A 22 -3.17 -9.13 0.25
C SER A 22 -1.67 -9.39 0.22
N ALA A 23 -1.24 -10.50 0.82
CA ALA A 23 0.16 -10.93 0.80
C ALA A 23 0.56 -11.66 -0.52
N GLY A 24 -0.36 -11.78 -1.48
CA GLY A 24 -0.14 -12.54 -2.72
C GLY A 24 -0.30 -14.05 -2.58
N LYS A 25 -0.84 -14.54 -1.45
CA LYS A 25 -1.18 -15.95 -1.20
C LYS A 25 -2.53 -16.05 -0.49
N ILE A 26 -3.34 -17.04 -0.88
CA ILE A 26 -4.66 -17.28 -0.26
C ILE A 26 -4.50 -17.51 1.25
N GLY A 27 -5.36 -16.86 2.03
CA GLY A 27 -5.35 -16.94 3.50
C GLY A 27 -4.25 -16.13 4.20
N HIS A 28 -3.50 -15.29 3.48
CA HIS A 28 -2.41 -14.49 4.04
C HIS A 28 -2.65 -12.99 3.77
N GLN A 29 -2.49 -12.18 4.82
CA GLN A 29 -2.60 -10.73 4.76
C GLN A 29 -1.38 -10.09 5.44
N ILE A 30 -1.02 -8.90 5.00
CA ILE A 30 0.06 -8.10 5.60
C ILE A 30 -0.58 -6.93 6.31
N LYS A 31 -0.23 -6.74 7.59
CA LYS A 31 -0.53 -5.53 8.36
C LYS A 31 0.73 -4.68 8.40
N MET A 32 0.68 -3.46 7.87
CA MET A 32 1.84 -2.57 7.76
C MET A 32 1.42 -1.11 7.86
N ASN A 33 2.33 -0.25 8.31
CA ASN A 33 2.15 1.20 8.23
C ASN A 33 2.12 1.62 6.75
N PRO A 34 1.12 2.40 6.31
CA PRO A 34 1.03 2.93 4.95
C PRO A 34 2.29 3.68 4.48
N LYS A 35 2.94 4.44 5.38
CA LYS A 35 4.15 5.21 5.07
C LYS A 35 5.36 4.31 4.82
N ASP A 36 5.47 3.21 5.57
CA ASP A 36 6.48 2.18 5.33
C ASP A 36 6.22 1.47 4.00
N LEU A 37 4.95 1.15 3.72
CA LEU A 37 4.57 0.51 2.46
C LEU A 37 4.96 1.37 1.25
N VAL A 38 4.67 2.68 1.29
CA VAL A 38 5.04 3.64 0.23
C VAL A 38 6.54 3.61 -0.03
N SER A 39 7.35 3.55 1.03
CA SER A 39 8.81 3.47 0.93
C SER A 39 9.28 2.16 0.29
N VAL A 40 8.64 1.03 0.63
CA VAL A 40 8.98 -0.30 0.09
C VAL A 40 8.60 -0.46 -1.39
N VAL A 41 7.48 0.13 -1.82
CA VAL A 41 7.00 0.00 -3.21
C VAL A 41 7.40 1.18 -4.10
N GLU A 42 8.16 2.14 -3.58
CA GLU A 42 8.49 3.41 -4.25
C GLU A 42 7.22 4.11 -4.79
N GLY A 43 6.15 4.04 -4.00
CA GLY A 43 4.81 4.50 -4.37
C GLY A 43 4.58 5.98 -4.05
N LYS A 44 3.35 6.44 -4.31
CA LYS A 44 2.88 7.78 -3.88
C LYS A 44 1.43 7.72 -3.42
N PHE A 45 1.08 8.57 -2.45
CA PHE A 45 -0.30 8.85 -2.12
C PHE A 45 -0.94 9.76 -3.18
N ALA A 46 -2.19 9.49 -3.54
CA ALA A 46 -2.97 10.28 -4.46
C ALA A 46 -4.47 10.12 -4.19
N PHE A 47 -5.26 11.14 -4.52
CA PHE A 47 -6.71 11.01 -4.61
C PHE A 47 -7.07 10.15 -5.83
N LEU A 48 -7.75 9.02 -5.60
CA LEU A 48 -8.01 8.01 -6.64
C LEU A 48 -9.50 7.72 -6.88
N ILE A 49 -10.39 8.16 -6.00
CA ILE A 49 -11.83 7.85 -6.03
C ILE A 49 -12.66 9.10 -5.71
N LYS A 50 -13.88 9.20 -6.25
CA LYS A 50 -14.84 10.30 -6.02
C LYS A 50 -16.07 9.78 -5.29
#